data_AF-A0AAD8BAY4-F1
#
_entry.id   AF-A0AAD8BAY4-F1
#
_cell.length_a   1.000
_cell.length_b   1.000
_cell.length_c   1.000
_cell.angle_alpha   90.00
_cell.angle_beta   90.00
_cell.angle_gamma   90.00
#
_symmetry.space_group_name_H-M   'P 1'
#
loop_
_entity.id
_entity.type
_entity.pdbx_description
1 polymer ?
#
loop_
_entity_poly.entity_id
_entity_poly.type
_entity_poly.pdbx_seq_one_letter_code
_entity_poly.pdbx_strand_id
1 'polypeptide(L)'
;MTQEYTFFSTTLEKDGRQLSYVIANGNCFFRAVSASIYGDAAHYASFRTITVQFSTDHQNHFKQFIGGEDVQGQIQSVSENGSWATTCELSCT
;
A
#
# COMPACT_ATOMS: atom_id res chain seq x y z
N MET A 1 22.30 9.22 -7.39
CA MET A 1 21.69 8.36 -6.37
C MET A 1 22.02 8.95 -5.01
N THR A 2 21.04 9.19 -4.16
CA THR A 2 21.21 9.89 -2.87
C THR A 2 21.90 9.00 -1.84
N GLN A 3 22.57 9.60 -0.86
CA GLN A 3 23.30 8.89 0.21
C GLN A 3 22.38 7.92 1.00
N GLU A 4 21.11 8.28 1.15
CA GLU A 4 20.07 7.46 1.80
C GLU A 4 19.76 6.17 1.02
N TYR A 5 19.70 6.24 -0.32
CA TYR A 5 19.44 5.06 -1.16
C TYR A 5 20.55 4.03 -1.00
N THR A 6 21.81 4.46 -1.07
CA THR A 6 22.98 3.59 -0.93
C THR A 6 23.05 2.96 0.47
N PHE A 7 22.75 3.73 1.51
CA PHE A 7 22.68 3.19 2.88
C PHE A 7 21.60 2.11 3.00
N PHE A 8 20.42 2.34 2.44
CA PHE A 8 19.31 1.41 2.55
C PHE A 8 19.52 0.14 1.70
N SER A 9 20.03 0.28 0.46
CA SER A 9 20.30 -0.86 -0.42
C SER A 9 21.36 -1.78 0.17
N THR A 10 22.49 -1.22 0.64
CA THR A 10 23.57 -2.00 1.25
C THR A 10 23.16 -2.68 2.56
N THR A 11 22.20 -2.12 3.29
CA THR A 11 21.64 -2.75 4.48
C THR A 11 20.79 -3.96 4.11
N LEU A 12 19.92 -3.83 3.11
CA LEU A 12 19.08 -4.94 2.63
C LEU A 12 19.90 -6.07 2.03
N GLU A 13 20.97 -5.75 1.29
CA GLU A 13 21.87 -6.74 0.67
C GLU A 13 22.53 -7.66 1.69
N LYS A 14 22.86 -7.14 2.89
CA LYS A 14 23.42 -7.95 4.00
C LYS A 14 22.45 -9.06 4.45
N ASP A 15 21.15 -8.81 4.29
CA ASP A 15 20.09 -9.77 4.63
C ASP A 15 19.62 -10.57 3.41
N GLY A 16 20.33 -10.50 2.27
CA GLY A 16 19.94 -11.18 1.03
C GLY A 16 18.70 -10.60 0.35
N ARG A 17 18.34 -9.34 0.66
CA ARG A 17 17.20 -8.62 0.09
C ARG A 17 17.67 -7.51 -0.84
N GLN A 18 16.80 -7.10 -1.76
CA GLN A 18 17.11 -6.04 -2.73
C GLN A 18 15.94 -5.04 -2.85
N LEU A 19 16.27 -3.81 -3.26
CA LEU A 19 15.26 -2.81 -3.58
C LEU A 19 14.65 -3.08 -4.95
N SER A 20 13.32 -3.11 -5.00
CA SER A 20 12.57 -3.08 -6.25
C SER A 20 11.97 -1.69 -6.45
N TYR A 21 12.25 -1.08 -7.60
CA TYR A 21 11.73 0.24 -7.92
C TYR A 21 10.28 0.13 -8.41
N VAL A 22 9.38 0.86 -7.77
CA VAL A 22 7.99 1.02 -8.20
C VAL A 22 7.71 2.48 -8.57
N ILE A 23 6.76 2.68 -9.48
CA ILE A 23 6.37 4.03 -9.92
C ILE A 23 5.86 4.83 -8.72
N ALA A 24 6.49 5.96 -8.44
CA ALA A 24 6.19 6.85 -7.30
C ALA A 24 4.97 7.74 -7.60
N ASN A 25 3.78 7.14 -7.60
CA ASN A 25 2.49 7.85 -7.61
C ASN A 25 1.59 7.30 -6.49
N GLY A 26 0.35 7.78 -6.36
CA GLY A 26 -0.55 7.32 -5.28
C GLY A 26 -0.94 5.84 -5.32
N ASN A 27 -0.53 5.08 -6.34
CA ASN A 27 -0.67 3.62 -6.38
C ASN A 27 0.61 2.89 -5.98
N CYS A 28 1.66 3.59 -5.55
CA CYS A 28 2.96 2.99 -5.23
C CYS A 28 2.85 1.89 -4.18
N PHE A 29 1.95 2.05 -3.20
CA PHE A 29 1.67 1.05 -2.17
C PHE A 29 1.14 -0.26 -2.77
N PHE A 30 0.04 -0.20 -3.51
CA PHE A 30 -0.54 -1.39 -4.15
C PHE A 30 0.40 -2.02 -5.19
N ARG A 31 1.24 -1.22 -5.84
CA ARG A 31 2.30 -1.70 -6.73
C ARG A 31 3.40 -2.45 -5.98
N ALA A 32 3.80 -1.98 -4.80
CA ALA A 32 4.77 -2.66 -3.94
C ALA A 32 4.21 -3.98 -3.40
N VAL A 33 2.94 -4.01 -2.98
CA VAL A 33 2.25 -5.23 -2.55
C VAL A 33 2.16 -6.24 -3.70
N SER A 34 1.71 -5.79 -4.88
CA SER A 34 1.67 -6.62 -6.09
C SER A 34 3.03 -7.21 -6.42
N ALA A 35 4.09 -6.39 -6.42
CA ALA A 35 5.44 -6.85 -6.74
C ALA A 35 5.98 -7.84 -5.70
N SER A 36 5.59 -7.70 -4.44
CA SER A 36 6.02 -8.59 -3.36
C SER A 36 5.33 -9.96 -3.42
N ILE A 37 4.07 -10.02 -3.89
CA ILE A 37 3.28 -11.26 -3.96
C ILE A 37 3.45 -11.96 -5.31
N TYR A 38 3.35 -11.24 -6.42
CA TYR A 38 3.34 -11.81 -7.77
C TYR A 38 4.64 -11.61 -8.54
N GLY A 39 5.61 -10.87 -7.99
CA GLY A 39 6.85 -10.54 -8.68
C GLY A 39 6.71 -9.42 -9.73
N ASP A 40 5.51 -8.90 -9.94
CA ASP A 40 5.25 -7.74 -10.82
C ASP A 40 4.29 -6.73 -10.18
N ALA A 41 4.34 -5.49 -10.67
CA ALA A 41 3.47 -4.41 -10.21
C ALA A 41 2.18 -4.27 -11.02
N ALA A 42 1.81 -5.24 -11.87
CA ALA A 42 0.70 -5.12 -12.82
C ALA A 42 -0.67 -5.28 -12.14
N HIS A 43 -0.73 -5.96 -11.00
CA HIS A 43 -1.96 -6.31 -10.30
C HIS A 43 -2.42 -5.25 -9.28
N TYR A 44 -1.80 -4.07 -9.27
CA TYR A 44 -2.07 -3.01 -8.29
C TYR A 44 -3.54 -2.58 -8.23
N ALA A 45 -4.23 -2.56 -9.37
CA ALA A 45 -5.64 -2.18 -9.43
C ALA A 45 -6.53 -3.21 -8.72
N SER A 46 -6.25 -4.50 -8.89
CA SER A 46 -6.98 -5.58 -8.22
C SER A 46 -6.78 -5.55 -6.71
N PHE A 47 -5.55 -5.33 -6.23
CA PHE A 47 -5.30 -5.18 -4.80
C PHE A 47 -6.06 -4.02 -4.19
N ARG A 48 -6.14 -2.90 -4.91
CA ARG A 48 -6.90 -1.73 -4.48
C ARG A 48 -8.38 -2.02 -4.35
N THR A 49 -8.97 -2.69 -5.35
CA THR A 49 -10.37 -3.12 -5.30
C THR A 49 -10.63 -4.08 -4.14
N ILE A 50 -9.77 -5.09 -3.94
CA ILE A 50 -9.90 -6.05 -2.84
C ILE A 50 -9.79 -5.35 -1.49
N THR A 51 -8.83 -4.43 -1.35
CA THR A 51 -8.63 -3.64 -0.13
C THR A 51 -9.88 -2.82 0.20
N VAL A 52 -10.42 -2.09 -0.77
CA VAL A 52 -11.65 -1.29 -0.58
C VAL A 52 -12.84 -2.17 -0.22
N GLN A 53 -12.99 -3.31 -0.90
CA GLN A 53 -14.06 -4.26 -0.61
C GLN A 53 -13.93 -4.81 0.81
N PHE A 54 -12.74 -5.26 1.19
CA PHE A 54 -12.48 -5.80 2.53
C PHE A 54 -12.70 -4.76 3.63
N SER A 55 -12.28 -3.51 3.40
CA SER A 55 -12.54 -2.38 4.29
C SER A 55 -14.03 -2.08 4.45
N THR A 56 -14.80 -2.20 3.37
CA THR A 56 -16.26 -2.02 3.37
C THR A 56 -16.95 -3.13 4.16
N ASP A 57 -16.48 -4.37 4.05
CA ASP A 57 -17.08 -5.52 4.72
C ASP A 57 -16.70 -5.58 6.22
N HIS A 58 -15.57 -5.00 6.61
CA HIS A 58 -15.06 -5.02 8.00
C HIS A 58 -14.89 -3.63 8.62
N GLN A 59 -15.78 -2.68 8.30
CA GLN A 59 -15.72 -1.28 8.75
C GLN A 59 -15.44 -1.11 10.26
N ASN A 60 -16.03 -1.95 11.12
CA ASN A 60 -15.82 -1.89 12.57
C ASN A 60 -14.38 -2.21 13.00
N HIS A 61 -13.68 -3.05 12.24
CA HIS A 61 -12.27 -3.35 12.47
C HIS A 61 -11.38 -2.17 12.07
N PHE A 62 -11.76 -1.44 11.02
CA PHE A 62 -10.97 -0.33 10.49
C PHE A 62 -11.21 1.01 11.17
N LYS A 63 -12.31 1.15 11.92
CA LYS A 63 -12.60 2.30 12.79
C LYS A 63 -11.45 2.68 13.73
N GLN A 64 -10.65 1.72 14.18
CA GLN A 64 -9.53 2.01 15.08
C GLN A 64 -8.32 2.66 14.37
N PHE A 65 -8.20 2.45 13.05
CA PHE A 65 -7.09 2.97 12.24
C PHE A 65 -7.43 4.29 11.56
N ILE A 66 -8.73 4.58 11.40
CA ILE A 66 -9.27 5.84 10.90
C ILE A 66 -9.57 6.69 12.13
N GLY A 67 -8.73 7.68 12.43
CA GLY A 67 -8.82 8.51 13.64
C GLY A 67 -10.07 9.42 13.75
N GLY A 68 -11.21 9.03 13.17
CA GLY A 68 -12.46 9.77 13.15
C GLY A 68 -13.68 8.88 12.86
N GLU A 69 -14.88 9.48 12.86
CA GLU A 69 -16.15 8.76 12.70
C GLU A 69 -16.53 8.46 11.24
N ASP A 70 -15.88 9.11 10.26
CA ASP A 70 -16.20 8.99 8.84
C ASP A 70 -15.36 7.92 8.12
N VAL A 71 -15.59 6.66 8.49
CA VAL A 71 -14.96 5.50 7.83
C VAL A 71 -15.40 5.37 6.37
N GLN A 72 -16.65 5.72 6.07
CA GLN A 72 -17.16 5.64 4.69
C GLN A 72 -16.48 6.66 3.78
N GLY A 73 -16.29 7.90 4.23
CA GLY A 73 -15.58 8.94 3.46
C GLY A 73 -14.13 8.57 3.17
N GLN A 74 -13.45 7.91 4.11
CA GLN A 74 -12.09 7.42 3.88
C GLN A 74 -12.05 6.23 2.91
N ILE A 75 -12.96 5.25 3.05
CA ILE A 75 -13.08 4.14 2.10
C ILE A 75 -13.37 4.67 0.68
N GLN A 76 -14.23 5.67 0.56
CA GLN A 76 -14.54 6.31 -0.71
C GLN A 76 -13.30 7.01 -1.28
N SER A 77 -12.58 7.79 -0.48
CA SER A 77 -11.34 8.44 -0.92
C SER A 77 -10.30 7.42 -1.40
N VAL A 78 -10.13 6.30 -0.70
CA VAL A 78 -9.18 5.23 -1.05
C VAL A 78 -9.63 4.45 -2.28
N SER A 79 -10.92 4.48 -2.63
CA SER A 79 -11.43 3.90 -3.87
C SER A 79 -11.03 4.69 -5.13
N GLU A 80 -10.72 5.99 -5.01
CA GLU A 80 -10.40 6.87 -6.14
C GLU A 80 -8.97 6.67 -6.64
N ASN A 81 -8.78 6.31 -7.91
CA ASN A 81 -7.47 5.93 -8.46
C ASN A 81 -6.39 7.01 -8.18
N GLY A 82 -5.29 6.62 -7.53
CA GLY A 82 -4.20 7.53 -7.20
C GLY A 82 -4.32 8.23 -5.84
N SER A 83 -5.34 7.94 -5.03
CA SER A 83 -5.35 8.33 -3.61
C SER A 83 -4.35 7.53 -2.81
N TRP A 84 -3.70 8.22 -1.86
CA TRP A 84 -2.66 7.67 -1.02
C TRP A 84 -3.23 6.62 -0.06
N ALA A 85 -2.60 5.45 -0.05
CA ALA A 85 -2.82 4.46 0.99
C ALA A 85 -2.07 4.87 2.27
N THR A 86 -2.69 4.61 3.40
CA THR A 86 -2.23 4.90 4.77
C THR A 86 -2.13 3.59 5.57
N THR A 87 -1.89 3.69 6.88
CA THR A 87 -1.81 2.53 7.78
C THR A 87 -3.08 1.68 7.77
N CYS A 88 -4.25 2.27 7.46
CA CYS A 88 -5.50 1.53 7.33
C CYS A 88 -5.40 0.46 6.23
N GLU A 89 -4.92 0.85 5.05
CA GLU A 89 -4.78 -0.05 3.90
C GLU A 89 -3.71 -1.12 4.12
N LEU A 90 -2.64 -0.80 4.86
CA LEU A 90 -1.63 -1.77 5.32
C LEU A 90 -2.22 -2.90 6.17
N SER A 91 -3.25 -2.62 6.96
CA SER A 91 -3.93 -3.63 7.79
C SER A 91 -4.95 -4.48 7.02
N CYS A 92 -5.26 -4.11 5.77
CA CYS A 92 -6.24 -4.80 4.92
C CYS A 92 -5.60 -5.76 3.89
N THR A 93 -4.32 -5.56 3.57
CA THR A 93 -3.54 -6.35 2.59
C THR A 93 -2.91 -7.57 3.22
#